data_AF-A0A2T0HJ28-F1
#
_entry.id   AF-A0A2T0HJ28-F1
#
_cell.length_a   1.000
_cell.length_b   1.000
_cell.length_c   1.000
_cell.angle_alpha   90.00
_cell.angle_beta   90.00
_cell.angle_gamma   90.00
#
_symmetry.space_group_name_H-M   'P 1'
#
loop_
_entity.id
_entity.type
_entity.pdbx_description
1 polymer ?
#
loop_
_entity_poly.entity_id
_entity_poly.type
_entity_poly.pdbx_seq_one_letter_code
_entity_poly.pdbx_strand_id
1 'polypeptide(L)'
;MLVSFRYNDGCVIARSYDAKPFVKMGAPYFQIKDTLRRHGIMAFSSNYALYGQMSERVMTLIESMVCDSEVYSIDKNKLHTVDAQT
;
A
#
# COMPACT_ATOMS: atom_id res chain seq x y z
N MET A 1 -15.28 -1.26 -4.78
CA MET A 1 -14.03 -1.77 -5.38
C MET A 1 -13.16 -0.59 -5.82
N LEU A 2 -12.00 -0.41 -5.17
CA LEU A 2 -11.14 0.78 -5.32
C LEU A 2 -9.71 0.41 -5.74
N VAL A 3 -9.08 1.29 -6.52
CA VAL A 3 -7.68 1.22 -6.95
C VAL A 3 -7.04 2.61 -6.83
N SER A 4 -5.80 2.68 -6.35
CA SER A 4 -5.03 3.93 -6.21
C SER A 4 -3.84 3.97 -7.17
N PHE A 5 -3.56 5.16 -7.70
CA PHE A 5 -2.56 5.39 -8.74
C PHE A 5 -1.49 6.39 -8.31
N ARG A 6 -0.24 6.10 -8.68
CA ARG A 6 0.88 7.04 -8.54
C ARG A 6 0.60 8.28 -9.38
N TYR A 7 0.79 9.44 -8.75
CA TYR A 7 0.50 10.77 -9.32
C TYR A 7 1.24 11.04 -10.65
N ASN A 8 2.48 10.57 -10.80
CA ASN A 8 3.31 10.89 -11.98
C ASN A 8 3.21 9.86 -13.13
N ASP A 9 3.13 8.57 -12.79
CA ASP A 9 3.23 7.50 -13.82
C ASP A 9 1.86 6.90 -14.17
N GLY A 10 0.80 7.24 -13.42
CA GLY A 10 -0.52 6.67 -13.60
C GLY A 10 -0.55 5.14 -13.43
N CYS A 11 0.44 4.56 -12.74
CA CYS A 11 0.51 3.12 -12.47
C CYS A 11 -0.23 2.78 -11.17
N VAL A 12 -0.88 1.61 -11.15
CA VAL A 12 -1.55 1.08 -9.96
C VAL A 12 -0.54 0.81 -8.86
N ILE A 13 -0.71 1.45 -7.71
CA ILE A 13 0.13 1.24 -6.52
C ILE A 13 -0.61 0.62 -5.34
N ALA A 14 -1.94 0.65 -5.33
CA ALA A 14 -2.74 -0.02 -4.32
C ALA A 14 -4.08 -0.46 -4.91
N ARG A 15 -4.64 -1.53 -4.35
CA ARG A 15 -5.90 -2.12 -4.80
C ARG A 15 -6.62 -2.82 -3.65
N SER A 16 -7.91 -2.58 -3.54
CA SER A 16 -8.80 -3.29 -2.62
C SER A 16 -8.81 -4.80 -2.91
N TYR A 17 -9.20 -5.62 -1.93
CA TYR A 17 -9.26 -7.08 -2.07
C TYR A 17 -10.08 -7.49 -3.29
N ASP A 18 -11.27 -6.91 -3.45
CA ASP A 18 -12.19 -7.19 -4.56
C ASP A 18 -11.59 -6.80 -5.92
N ALA A 19 -10.67 -5.83 -5.96
CA ALA A 19 -9.98 -5.40 -7.18
C ALA A 19 -8.82 -6.30 -7.61
N LYS A 20 -8.33 -7.16 -6.72
CA LYS A 20 -7.16 -8.01 -6.98
C LYS A 20 -7.30 -8.96 -8.18
N PRO A 21 -8.46 -9.58 -8.46
CA PRO A 21 -8.62 -10.49 -9.59
C PRO A 21 -8.56 -9.78 -10.95
N PHE A 22 -8.92 -8.50 -11.01
CA PHE A 22 -9.17 -7.79 -12.26
C PHE A 22 -8.05 -6.83 -12.67
N VAL A 23 -7.27 -6.33 -11.71
CA VAL A 23 -6.29 -5.26 -11.93
C VAL A 23 -4.95 -5.64 -11.34
N LYS A 24 -3.91 -5.84 -12.15
CA LYS A 24 -2.56 -6.17 -11.67
C LYS A 24 -1.89 -4.97 -10.97
N MET A 25 -1.03 -5.25 -9.99
CA MET A 25 -0.14 -4.23 -9.40
C MET A 25 0.85 -3.71 -10.47
N GLY A 26 1.14 -2.42 -10.44
CA GLY A 26 2.05 -1.77 -11.40
C GLY A 26 1.49 -1.57 -12.81
N ALA A 27 0.26 -2.03 -13.08
CA ALA A 27 -0.36 -1.82 -14.38
C ALA A 27 -0.62 -0.33 -14.64
N PRO A 28 -0.30 0.20 -15.83
CA PRO A 28 -0.57 1.59 -16.16
C PRO A 28 -2.05 1.82 -16.46
N TYR A 29 -2.61 2.93 -15.95
CA TYR A 29 -4.03 3.26 -16.01
C TYR A 29 -4.62 3.18 -17.42
N PHE A 30 -3.89 3.69 -18.43
CA PHE A 30 -4.37 3.74 -19.81
C PHE A 30 -4.66 2.36 -20.42
N GLN A 31 -3.98 1.31 -19.95
CA GLN A 31 -4.20 -0.08 -20.41
C GLN A 31 -5.40 -0.73 -19.72
N ILE A 32 -5.70 -0.32 -18.49
CA ILE A 32 -6.72 -0.97 -17.65
C ILE A 32 -8.02 -0.17 -17.52
N LYS A 33 -8.08 1.07 -18.03
CA LYS A 33 -9.24 1.98 -17.94
C LYS A 33 -10.57 1.32 -18.34
N ASP A 34 -10.57 0.49 -19.38
CA ASP A 34 -11.79 -0.16 -19.88
C ASP A 34 -12.20 -1.34 -19.01
N THR A 35 -11.23 -2.03 -18.39
CA THR A 35 -11.49 -3.07 -17.39
C THR A 35 -12.03 -2.47 -16.11
N LEU A 36 -11.49 -1.31 -15.68
CA LEU A 36 -11.98 -0.57 -14.51
C LEU A 36 -13.44 -0.15 -14.71
N ARG A 37 -13.77 0.45 -15.86
CA ARG A 37 -15.15 0.86 -16.20
C ARG A 37 -16.11 -0.33 -16.25
N ARG A 38 -15.72 -1.44 -16.89
CA ARG A 38 -16.57 -2.64 -17.01
C ARG A 38 -16.93 -3.26 -15.67
N HIS A 39 -16.04 -3.21 -14.69
CA HIS A 39 -16.24 -3.80 -13.36
C HIS A 39 -16.64 -2.76 -12.29
N GLY A 40 -16.94 -1.52 -12.68
CA GLY A 40 -17.29 -0.46 -11.72
C GLY A 40 -16.19 -0.12 -10.72
N ILE A 41 -14.92 -0.31 -11.10
CA ILE A 41 -13.76 -0.07 -10.24
C ILE A 41 -13.43 1.42 -10.26
N MET A 42 -13.44 2.05 -9.10
CA MET A 42 -13.10 3.46 -8.99
C MET A 42 -11.59 3.66 -8.82
N ALA A 43 -11.05 4.60 -9.62
CA ALA A 43 -9.67 5.03 -9.57
C ALA A 43 -9.53 6.28 -8.69
N PHE A 44 -8.54 6.27 -7.78
CA PHE A 44 -8.19 7.41 -6.93
C PHE A 44 -6.72 7.78 -7.11
N SER A 45 -6.41 9.07 -7.00
CA SER A 45 -5.02 9.52 -6.86
C SER A 45 -4.48 9.16 -5.48
N SER A 46 -3.21 8.76 -5.40
CA SER A 46 -2.56 8.47 -4.12
C SER A 46 -2.21 9.76 -3.37
N ASN A 47 -2.60 9.84 -2.09
CA ASN A 47 -2.25 10.95 -1.21
C ASN A 47 -1.02 10.60 -0.36
N TYR A 48 0.16 10.90 -0.88
CA TYR A 48 1.43 10.56 -0.25
C TYR A 48 1.65 11.24 1.11
N ALA A 49 1.15 12.47 1.30
CA ALA A 49 1.29 13.17 2.57
C ALA A 49 0.54 12.45 3.69
N LEU A 50 -0.69 12.01 3.41
CA LEU A 50 -1.50 11.25 4.36
C LEU A 50 -0.86 9.90 4.69
N TYR A 51 -0.41 9.16 3.67
CA TYR A 51 0.23 7.86 3.89
C TYR A 51 1.55 7.99 4.66
N GLY A 52 2.33 9.05 4.42
CA GLY A 52 3.55 9.35 5.16
C GLY A 52 3.29 9.61 6.64
N GLN A 53 2.32 10.48 6.97
CA GLN A 53 1.95 10.76 8.36
C GLN A 53 1.41 9.53 9.09
N MET A 54 0.63 8.68 8.41
CA MET A 54 0.16 7.43 9.00
C MET A 54 1.31 6.45 9.25
N SER A 55 2.23 6.33 8.30
CA SER A 55 3.44 5.51 8.46
C SER A 55 4.25 5.96 9.68
N GLU A 56 4.55 7.26 9.79
CA GLU A 56 5.34 7.82 10.90
C GLU A 56 4.74 7.45 12.26
N ARG A 57 3.43 7.67 12.43
CA ARG A 57 2.72 7.36 13.69
C ARG A 57 2.77 5.87 14.05
N VAL A 58 2.64 5.00 13.05
CA VAL A 58 2.71 3.54 13.26
C VAL A 58 4.12 3.12 13.61
N MET A 59 5.14 3.66 12.93
CA MET A 59 6.54 3.33 13.21
C MET A 59 6.94 3.78 14.61
N THR A 60 6.60 5.00 15.02
CA THR A 60 6.88 5.50 16.38
C THR A 60 6.27 4.61 17.46
N LEU A 61 5.05 4.10 17.22
CA LEU A 61 4.42 3.15 18.15
C LEU A 61 5.19 1.82 18.21
N ILE A 62 5.57 1.27 17.05
CA ILE A 62 6.32 0.01 16.95
C ILE A 62 7.68 0.12 17.66
N GLU A 63 8.42 1.19 17.41
CA GLU A 63 9.72 1.48 18.05
C GLU A 63 9.59 1.59 19.57
N SER A 64 8.44 2.06 20.09
CA SER A 64 8.18 2.10 21.54
C SER A 64 7.93 0.73 22.17
N MET A 65 7.56 -0.28 21.36
CA MET A 65 7.19 -1.63 21.83
C MET A 65 8.25 -2.69 21.54
N VAL A 66 9.09 -2.49 20.52
CA VAL A 66 10.11 -3.45 20.07
C VAL A 66 11.43 -2.72 19.89
N CYS A 67 12.44 -3.13 20.66
CA CYS A 67 13.76 -2.49 20.68
C CYS A 67 14.54 -2.68 19.37
N ASP A 68 14.26 -3.77 18.64
CA ASP A 68 14.94 -4.09 17.38
C ASP A 68 13.90 -4.26 16.26
N SER A 69 13.74 -3.21 15.46
CA SER A 69 12.84 -3.21 14.31
C SER A 69 13.53 -2.61 13.09
N GLU A 70 13.33 -3.23 11.94
CA GLU A 70 13.88 -2.78 10.67
C GLU A 70 12.72 -2.38 9.74
N VAL A 71 12.77 -1.15 9.23
CA VAL A 71 11.76 -0.59 8.32
C VAL A 71 12.08 -1.00 6.89
N TYR A 72 11.16 -1.73 6.23
CA TYR A 72 11.32 -2.21 4.85
C TYR A 72 10.54 -1.34 3.84
N SER A 73 9.41 -0.77 4.26
CA SER A 73 8.62 0.20 3.50
C SER A 73 7.69 0.98 4.43
N ILE A 74 7.00 1.99 3.90
CA ILE A 74 6.03 2.82 4.65
C ILE A 74 4.91 2.03 5.34
N ASP A 75 4.68 0.79 4.92
CA ASP A 75 3.65 -0.10 5.44
C ASP A 75 4.21 -1.42 5.99
N LYS A 76 5.54 -1.61 6.01
CA LYS A 76 6.16 -2.89 6.42
C LYS A 76 7.38 -2.69 7.29
N ASN A 77 7.32 -3.29 8.47
CA ASN A 77 8.45 -3.47 9.39
C ASN A 77 8.67 -4.96 9.67
N LYS A 78 9.92 -5.32 9.91
CA LYS A 78 10.28 -6.60 10.51
C LYS A 78 10.62 -6.37 11.97
N LEU A 79 10.00 -7.15 12.83
CA LEU A 79 10.17 -7.05 14.28
C LEU A 79 11.09 -8.19 14.72
N HIS A 80 12.20 -7.85 15.35
CA HIS A 80 13.10 -8.80 15.96
C HIS A 80 12.77 -8.87 17.45
N THR A 81 12.15 -9.97 17.85
CA THR A 81 11.85 -10.27 19.26
C THR A 81 12.84 -11.30 19.77
N VAL A 82 13.44 -11.02 20.93
CA VAL A 82 14.43 -11.90 21.58
C VAL A 82 13.81 -13.19 22.15
N ASP A 83 12.48 -13.32 22.15
CA ASP A 83 11.74 -14.41 22.80
C ASP A 83 11.19 -15.50 21.86
N ALA A 84 11.69 -15.60 20.63
CA ALA A 84 11.30 -16.67 19.69
C ALA A 84 12.31 -17.84 19.66
N GLN A 85 12.70 -18.34 20.83
CA GLN A 85 13.28 -19.68 20.97
C GLN A 85 12.37 -20.53 21.85
N THR A 86 11.53 -21.34 21.21
CA THR A 86 11.01 -22.59 21.74
C THR A 86 11.43 -23.70 20.80
#